data_AF-A0A9P5MQD3-F1
#
_entry.id   AF-A0A9P5MQD3-F1
#
_cell.length_a   1.000
_cell.length_b   1.000
_cell.length_c   1.000
_cell.angle_alpha   90.00
_cell.angle_beta   90.00
_cell.angle_gamma   90.00
#
_symmetry.space_group_name_H-M   'P 1'
#
loop_
_entity.id
_entity.type
_entity.pdbx_description
1 polymer ?
#
loop_
_entity_poly.entity_id
_entity_poly.type
_entity_poly.pdbx_seq_one_letter_code
_entity_poly.pdbx_strand_id
1 'polypeptide(L)'
;MSAQPHGHETAAEQQDNHALPRSVTPTLSHEPVDAQPNEPTSSIPSECPICGERFKRMQERGRHLGLYLPHSVHCPTRGCPWTGRRQWDLKTHWKKKHPKAGPVPRKEKNELYEPEDFIKSILDGASPVDVAQSAFLKAKKKLRELGKVDEGANLWGRKRKLDIVI
;
A
#
# COMPACT_ATOMS: atom_id res chain seq x y z
N MET A 1 -43.06 56.99 -0.12
CA MET A 1 -43.33 55.84 0.77
C MET A 1 -42.09 55.63 1.61
N SER A 2 -42.14 56.15 2.83
CA SER A 2 -41.09 56.13 3.84
C SER A 2 -41.12 54.80 4.60
N ALA A 3 -39.95 54.31 5.01
CA ALA A 3 -39.70 53.70 6.33
C ALA A 3 -38.25 53.16 6.42
N GLN A 4 -37.40 53.83 7.20
CA GLN A 4 -36.52 53.13 8.15
C GLN A 4 -37.31 52.95 9.45
N PRO A 5 -36.99 51.95 10.29
CA PRO A 5 -36.26 52.32 11.51
C PRO A 5 -35.29 51.26 12.09
N HIS A 6 -34.28 51.75 12.84
CA HIS A 6 -33.77 51.34 14.17
C HIS A 6 -33.53 49.82 14.43
N GLY A 7 -32.36 49.33 14.85
CA GLY A 7 -31.47 49.78 15.93
C GLY A 7 -31.65 48.88 17.16
N HIS A 8 -30.64 48.09 17.57
CA HIS A 8 -30.43 47.73 18.98
C HIS A 8 -29.01 47.16 19.22
N GLU A 9 -28.34 47.80 20.16
CA GLU A 9 -27.14 47.41 20.88
C GLU A 9 -27.58 46.64 22.14
N THR A 10 -26.83 45.64 22.61
CA THR A 10 -26.72 45.31 24.05
C THR A 10 -25.65 44.25 24.32
N ALA A 11 -24.78 44.57 25.28
CA ALA A 11 -23.89 43.67 26.00
C ALA A 11 -24.59 43.09 27.25
N ALA A 12 -24.19 41.89 27.68
CA ALA A 12 -24.19 41.35 29.06
C ALA A 12 -23.76 39.86 28.96
N GLU A 13 -22.67 39.35 29.55
CA GLU A 13 -22.21 39.36 30.95
C GLU A 13 -22.76 38.17 31.78
N GLN A 14 -21.82 37.47 32.47
CA GLN A 14 -21.95 36.55 33.62
C GLN A 14 -22.54 35.13 33.37
N GLN A 15 -22.14 34.04 34.03
CA GLN A 15 -21.65 33.90 35.41
C GLN A 15 -20.95 32.55 35.68
N ASP A 16 -20.00 32.62 36.63
CA ASP A 16 -19.56 31.65 37.64
C ASP A 16 -20.45 30.43 37.88
N ASN A 17 -19.84 29.25 38.11
CA ASN A 17 -20.31 28.30 39.14
C ASN A 17 -19.18 27.34 39.54
N HIS A 18 -18.54 27.65 40.67
CA HIS A 18 -17.85 26.67 41.51
C HIS A 18 -18.86 25.75 42.23
N ALA A 19 -18.61 24.43 42.22
CA ALA A 19 -19.18 23.51 43.21
C ALA A 19 -18.22 22.32 43.47
N LEU A 20 -17.68 22.26 44.69
CA LEU A 20 -17.03 21.08 45.28
C LEU A 20 -18.03 19.91 45.35
N PRO A 21 -17.60 18.63 45.50
CA PRO A 21 -17.44 18.15 46.88
C PRO A 21 -16.45 16.97 47.12
N ARG A 22 -16.15 16.79 48.42
CA ARG A 22 -16.15 15.52 49.19
C ARG A 22 -14.88 14.66 49.33
N SER A 23 -14.54 14.52 50.62
CA SER A 23 -14.38 13.27 51.38
C SER A 23 -12.99 12.63 51.52
N VAL A 24 -12.84 12.06 52.71
CA VAL A 24 -11.63 11.61 53.40
C VAL A 24 -11.43 10.09 53.21
N THR A 25 -10.20 9.63 53.47
CA THR A 25 -9.70 8.26 53.79
C THR A 25 -9.05 7.46 52.63
N PRO A 26 -8.31 6.36 52.91
CA PRO A 26 -6.88 6.36 53.28
C PRO A 26 -6.03 5.43 52.39
N THR A 27 -4.70 5.49 52.59
CA THR A 27 -3.62 4.66 52.05
C THR A 27 -3.97 3.23 51.60
N LEU A 28 -3.59 2.89 50.37
CA LEU A 28 -3.15 1.52 50.04
C LEU A 28 -1.95 1.60 49.09
N SER A 29 -0.82 1.07 49.56
CA SER A 29 0.45 0.93 48.86
C SER A 29 0.26 0.19 47.53
N HIS A 30 0.80 0.74 46.45
CA HIS A 30 1.11 -0.02 45.24
C HIS A 30 2.61 0.06 45.03
N GLU A 31 3.27 -1.04 45.39
CA GLU A 31 4.68 -1.31 45.10
C GLU A 31 4.94 -1.14 43.58
N PRO A 32 6.14 -0.68 43.16
CA PRO A 32 6.47 -0.59 41.75
C PRO A 32 6.63 -1.99 41.19
N VAL A 33 5.70 -2.39 40.31
CA VAL A 33 5.84 -3.61 39.52
C VAL A 33 7.08 -3.50 38.64
N ASP A 34 7.96 -4.48 38.81
CA ASP A 34 9.16 -4.71 38.02
C ASP A 34 8.94 -4.42 36.54
N ALA A 35 9.73 -3.48 36.01
CA ALA A 35 9.86 -3.27 34.58
C ALA A 35 10.45 -4.55 33.97
N GLN A 36 9.60 -5.32 33.28
CA GLN A 36 10.07 -6.40 32.43
C GLN A 36 11.06 -5.84 31.39
N PRO A 37 12.14 -6.58 31.08
CA PRO A 37 13.02 -6.23 29.97
C PRO A 37 12.21 -6.19 28.68
N ASN A 38 12.27 -5.05 27.98
CA ASN A 38 11.75 -4.93 26.63
C ASN A 38 12.37 -6.04 25.78
N GLU A 39 11.54 -7.01 25.37
CA GLU A 39 11.81 -7.90 24.26
C GLU A 39 12.39 -7.07 23.10
N PRO A 40 13.44 -7.53 22.40
CA PRO A 40 13.94 -6.83 21.24
C PRO A 40 12.81 -6.77 20.23
N THR A 41 12.21 -5.59 20.10
CA THR A 41 11.27 -5.29 19.03
C THR A 41 12.03 -5.60 17.76
N SER A 42 11.70 -6.71 17.10
CA SER A 42 12.26 -7.07 15.81
C SER A 42 11.94 -5.93 14.85
N SER A 43 12.84 -4.94 14.79
CA SER A 43 12.68 -3.77 13.97
C SER A 43 12.89 -4.27 12.55
N ILE A 44 11.78 -4.59 11.88
CA ILE A 44 11.80 -4.93 10.46
C ILE A 44 12.62 -3.83 9.75
N PRO A 45 13.72 -4.19 9.06
CA PRO A 45 14.64 -3.19 8.52
C PRO A 45 13.90 -2.14 7.71
N SER A 46 14.06 -0.86 8.02
CA SER A 46 13.36 0.18 7.26
C SER A 46 13.92 0.34 5.84
N GLU A 47 15.05 -0.30 5.54
CA GLU A 47 15.76 -0.22 4.27
C GLU A 47 15.42 -1.33 3.28
N CYS A 48 15.59 -1.03 1.99
CA CYS A 48 15.52 -2.00 0.91
C CYS A 48 16.81 -2.83 0.86
N PRO A 49 16.74 -4.17 0.90
CA PRO A 49 17.92 -5.04 0.82
C PRO A 49 18.63 -5.02 -0.54
N ILE A 50 18.04 -4.38 -1.56
CA ILE A 50 18.60 -4.33 -2.93
C ILE A 50 19.35 -3.03 -3.19
N CYS A 51 18.81 -1.89 -2.73
CA CYS A 51 19.39 -0.56 -3.01
C CYS A 51 19.68 0.30 -1.78
N GLY A 52 19.36 -0.17 -0.57
CA GLY A 52 19.56 0.57 0.68
C GLY A 52 18.59 1.73 0.91
N GLU A 53 17.61 1.97 0.03
CA GLU A 53 16.65 3.07 0.21
C GLU A 53 15.81 2.85 1.49
N ARG A 54 15.67 3.91 2.30
CA ARG A 54 14.98 3.86 3.60
C ARG A 54 13.53 4.29 3.48
N PHE A 55 12.63 3.59 4.15
CA PHE A 55 11.19 3.82 4.12
C PHE A 55 10.64 4.06 5.52
N LYS A 56 9.64 4.95 5.62
CA LYS A 56 8.95 5.22 6.89
C LYS A 56 7.96 4.11 7.24
N ARG A 57 7.42 3.41 6.23
CA ARG A 57 6.37 2.40 6.40
C ARG A 57 6.72 1.11 5.66
N MET A 58 6.36 -0.04 6.25
CA MET A 58 6.59 -1.36 5.64
C MET A 58 5.87 -1.51 4.29
N GLN A 59 4.66 -0.95 4.17
CA GLN A 59 3.90 -1.00 2.91
C GLN A 59 4.60 -0.22 1.79
N GLU A 60 5.27 0.90 2.11
CA GLU A 60 6.02 1.69 1.14
C GLU A 60 7.25 0.92 0.63
N ARG A 61 7.96 0.24 1.54
CA ARG A 61 9.08 -0.65 1.20
C ARG A 61 8.62 -1.84 0.34
N GLY A 62 7.55 -2.52 0.72
CA GLY A 62 7.01 -3.64 -0.08
C GLY A 62 6.61 -3.18 -1.49
N ARG A 63 5.98 -2.01 -1.58
CA ARG A 63 5.64 -1.36 -2.84
C ARG A 63 6.86 -1.02 -3.70
N HIS A 64 7.97 -0.63 -3.07
CA HIS A 64 9.26 -0.41 -3.73
C HIS A 64 9.89 -1.73 -4.17
N LEU A 65 9.87 -2.77 -3.35
CA LEU A 65 10.36 -4.11 -3.71
C LEU A 65 9.63 -4.70 -4.91
N GLY A 66 8.33 -4.43 -5.04
CA GLY A 66 7.56 -4.77 -6.23
C GLY A 66 8.05 -4.13 -7.53
N LEU A 67 8.99 -3.17 -7.51
CA LEU A 67 9.65 -2.61 -8.71
C LEU A 67 10.72 -3.54 -9.29
N TYR A 68 11.31 -4.42 -8.47
CA TYR A 68 12.33 -5.39 -8.88
C TYR A 68 11.72 -6.70 -9.41
N LEU A 69 10.40 -6.88 -9.24
CA LEU A 69 9.66 -8.01 -9.78
C LEU A 69 9.13 -7.68 -11.19
N PRO A 70 8.69 -8.67 -11.98
CA PRO A 70 7.93 -8.38 -13.18
C PRO A 70 6.55 -7.77 -12.87
N HIS A 71 5.79 -7.49 -13.91
CA HIS A 71 4.40 -7.09 -13.84
C HIS A 71 3.56 -8.28 -13.37
N SER A 72 2.79 -8.08 -12.30
CA SER A 72 1.91 -9.08 -11.68
C SER A 72 0.47 -9.01 -12.18
N VAL A 73 0.12 -8.02 -13.01
CA VAL A 73 -1.25 -7.81 -13.50
C VAL A 73 -1.26 -7.66 -15.02
N HIS A 74 -2.24 -8.24 -15.69
CA HIS A 74 -2.51 -8.05 -17.11
C HIS A 74 -3.89 -7.44 -17.36
N CYS A 75 -4.09 -6.80 -18.52
CA CYS A 75 -5.44 -6.46 -18.95
C CYS A 75 -6.14 -7.73 -19.49
N PRO A 76 -7.35 -8.10 -19.02
CA PRO A 76 -8.03 -9.29 -19.51
C PRO A 76 -8.70 -9.10 -20.88
N THR A 77 -8.77 -7.88 -21.41
CA THR A 77 -9.29 -7.63 -22.75
C THR A 77 -8.45 -8.36 -23.79
N ARG A 78 -9.11 -9.14 -24.66
CA ARG A 78 -8.48 -9.87 -25.76
C ARG A 78 -7.69 -8.90 -26.65
N GLY A 79 -6.45 -9.25 -26.97
CA GLY A 79 -5.57 -8.42 -27.81
C GLY A 79 -4.99 -7.18 -27.13
N CYS A 80 -5.32 -6.89 -25.87
CA CYS A 80 -4.67 -5.80 -25.14
C CYS A 80 -3.30 -6.26 -24.59
N PRO A 81 -2.18 -5.65 -24.99
CA PRO A 81 -0.84 -6.04 -24.55
C PRO A 81 -0.47 -5.44 -23.18
N TRP A 82 -1.39 -4.70 -22.55
CA TRP A 82 -1.10 -4.00 -21.31
C TRP A 82 -0.87 -4.97 -20.15
N THR A 83 0.21 -4.73 -19.43
CA THR A 83 0.55 -5.33 -18.14
C THR A 83 1.00 -4.24 -17.17
N GLY A 84 0.89 -4.50 -15.87
CA GLY A 84 1.27 -3.58 -14.81
C GLY A 84 1.57 -4.29 -13.50
N ARG A 85 1.93 -3.51 -12.47
CA ARG A 85 2.36 -4.05 -11.16
C ARG A 85 1.24 -4.10 -10.14
N ARG A 86 0.17 -3.33 -10.33
CA ARG A 86 -0.90 -3.17 -9.33
C ARG A 86 -2.28 -3.14 -9.96
N GLN A 87 -3.25 -3.57 -9.17
CA GLN A 87 -4.69 -3.48 -9.48
C GLN A 87 -5.13 -2.03 -9.74
N TRP A 88 -4.55 -1.07 -9.02
CA TRP A 88 -4.84 0.35 -9.25
C TRP A 88 -4.41 0.81 -10.65
N ASP A 89 -3.27 0.32 -11.14
CA ASP A 89 -2.78 0.64 -12.48
C ASP A 89 -3.73 0.05 -13.53
N LEU A 90 -4.23 -1.18 -13.31
CA LEU A 90 -5.23 -1.81 -14.17
C LEU A 90 -6.53 -1.02 -14.17
N LYS A 91 -7.04 -0.60 -13.01
CA LYS A 91 -8.25 0.23 -12.91
C LYS A 91 -8.11 1.52 -13.70
N THR A 92 -6.93 2.14 -13.65
CA THR A 92 -6.63 3.37 -14.39
C THR A 92 -6.54 3.11 -15.89
N HIS A 93 -5.85 2.04 -16.29
CA HIS A 93 -5.78 1.58 -17.68
C HIS A 93 -7.19 1.28 -18.23
N TRP A 94 -8.00 0.53 -17.49
CA TRP A 94 -9.34 0.10 -17.86
C TRP A 94 -10.26 1.28 -18.15
N LYS A 95 -10.32 2.25 -17.23
CA LYS A 95 -11.10 3.48 -17.42
C LYS A 95 -10.70 4.25 -18.69
N LYS A 96 -9.40 4.27 -19.02
CA LYS A 96 -8.86 5.04 -20.15
C LYS A 96 -8.95 4.31 -21.49
N LYS A 97 -8.76 2.99 -21.51
CA LYS A 97 -8.60 2.19 -22.74
C LYS A 97 -9.79 1.27 -23.02
N HIS A 98 -10.61 0.99 -22.01
CA HIS A 98 -11.79 0.14 -22.11
C HIS A 98 -13.03 0.80 -21.44
N PRO A 99 -13.34 2.09 -21.71
CA PRO A 99 -14.42 2.80 -21.02
C PRO A 99 -15.82 2.18 -21.24
N LYS A 100 -16.00 1.45 -22.36
CA LYS A 100 -17.26 0.78 -22.72
C LYS A 100 -17.35 -0.67 -22.25
N ALA A 101 -16.29 -1.23 -21.66
CA ALA A 101 -16.23 -2.64 -21.28
C ALA A 101 -16.86 -2.95 -19.91
N GLY A 102 -17.54 -1.97 -19.30
CA GLY A 102 -18.18 -2.12 -18.00
C GLY A 102 -17.20 -2.04 -16.82
N PRO A 103 -17.52 -2.67 -15.67
CA PRO A 103 -16.69 -2.58 -14.48
C PRO A 103 -15.33 -3.27 -14.68
N VAL A 104 -14.35 -2.85 -13.87
CA VAL A 104 -13.02 -3.48 -13.88
C VAL A 104 -13.15 -4.95 -13.47
N PRO A 105 -12.57 -5.88 -14.23
CA PRO A 105 -12.63 -7.30 -13.91
C PRO A 105 -12.01 -7.62 -12.56
N ARG A 106 -12.50 -8.68 -11.91
CA ARG A 106 -11.98 -9.15 -10.62
C ARG A 106 -10.55 -9.65 -10.73
N LYS A 107 -9.83 -9.61 -9.59
CA LYS A 107 -8.40 -9.92 -9.44
C LYS A 107 -8.02 -11.25 -10.10
N GLU A 108 -8.83 -12.28 -9.93
CA GLU A 108 -8.56 -13.64 -10.39
C GLU A 108 -8.44 -13.74 -11.92
N LYS A 109 -9.09 -12.83 -12.66
CA LYS A 109 -9.06 -12.78 -14.12
C LYS A 109 -7.90 -11.97 -14.70
N ASN A 110 -7.16 -11.26 -13.85
CA ASN A 110 -6.17 -10.29 -14.28
C ASN A 110 -4.83 -10.41 -13.54
N GLU A 111 -4.76 -11.21 -12.48
CA GLU A 111 -3.54 -11.51 -11.74
C GLU A 111 -2.71 -12.60 -12.43
N LEU A 112 -1.42 -12.31 -12.59
CA LEU A 112 -0.42 -13.23 -13.13
C LEU A 112 0.22 -14.07 -12.02
N TYR A 113 0.45 -13.46 -10.86
CA TYR A 113 0.94 -14.07 -9.64
C TYR A 113 0.76 -13.10 -8.47
N GLU A 114 0.83 -13.60 -7.24
CA GLU A 114 0.79 -12.80 -6.00
C GLU A 114 2.20 -12.25 -5.69
N PRO A 115 2.46 -10.94 -5.82
CA PRO A 115 3.79 -10.37 -5.60
C PRO A 115 4.21 -10.36 -4.12
N GLU A 116 3.27 -10.38 -3.18
CA GLU A 116 3.52 -10.33 -1.75
C GLU A 116 4.39 -11.50 -1.27
N ASP A 117 4.18 -12.71 -1.80
CA ASP A 117 4.97 -13.90 -1.49
C ASP A 117 6.45 -13.75 -1.88
N PHE A 118 6.69 -13.18 -3.06
CA PHE A 118 8.04 -12.94 -3.57
C PHE A 118 8.73 -11.81 -2.82
N ILE A 119 7.98 -10.75 -2.49
CA ILE A 119 8.49 -9.65 -1.64
C ILE A 119 8.89 -10.19 -0.28
N LYS A 120 8.05 -11.02 0.34
CA LYS A 120 8.35 -11.66 1.62
C LYS A 120 9.62 -12.50 1.53
N SER A 121 9.76 -13.30 0.47
CA SER A 121 10.97 -14.11 0.24
C SER A 121 12.25 -13.27 0.19
N ILE A 122 12.24 -12.11 -0.48
CA ILE A 122 13.38 -11.17 -0.49
C ILE A 122 13.69 -10.65 0.90
N LEU A 123 12.66 -10.32 1.68
CA LEU A 123 12.81 -9.81 3.04
C LEU A 123 13.31 -10.87 4.03
N ASP A 124 12.97 -12.14 3.77
CA ASP A 124 13.45 -13.31 4.51
C ASP A 124 14.89 -13.71 4.10
N GLY A 125 15.53 -12.96 3.18
CA GLY A 125 16.93 -13.12 2.79
C GLY A 125 17.16 -13.90 1.49
N ALA A 126 16.12 -14.24 0.74
CA ALA A 126 16.28 -14.87 -0.56
C ALA A 126 16.95 -13.92 -1.58
N SER A 127 17.74 -14.49 -2.47
CA SER A 127 18.39 -13.78 -3.58
C SER A 127 17.36 -13.03 -4.44
N PRO A 128 17.47 -11.69 -4.57
CA PRO A 128 16.55 -10.90 -5.39
C PRO A 128 16.52 -11.33 -6.86
N VAL A 129 17.66 -11.78 -7.39
CA VAL A 129 17.78 -12.26 -8.77
C VAL A 129 16.94 -13.51 -8.97
N ASP A 130 17.10 -14.51 -8.11
CA ASP A 130 16.40 -15.80 -8.23
C ASP A 130 14.90 -15.65 -8.00
N VAL A 131 14.53 -14.77 -7.05
CA VAL A 131 13.14 -14.39 -6.81
C VAL A 131 12.52 -13.72 -8.04
N ALA A 132 13.22 -12.76 -8.65
CA ALA A 132 12.75 -12.05 -9.83
C ALA A 132 12.62 -13.00 -11.04
N GLN A 133 13.57 -13.90 -11.25
CA GLN A 133 13.50 -14.96 -12.27
C GLN A 133 12.30 -15.89 -12.04
N SER A 134 12.10 -16.34 -10.81
CA SER A 134 10.97 -17.21 -10.43
C SER A 134 9.62 -16.53 -10.69
N ALA A 135 9.49 -15.26 -10.30
CA ALA A 135 8.30 -14.45 -10.58
C ALA A 135 8.08 -14.27 -12.08
N PHE A 136 9.14 -14.10 -12.87
CA PHE A 136 9.07 -13.98 -14.33
C PHE A 136 8.54 -15.25 -14.98
N LEU A 137 9.06 -16.42 -14.58
CA LEU A 137 8.59 -17.70 -15.08
C LEU A 137 7.11 -17.93 -14.72
N LYS A 138 6.70 -17.58 -13.50
CA LYS A 138 5.29 -17.69 -13.07
C LYS A 138 4.38 -16.78 -13.90
N ALA A 139 4.77 -15.52 -14.09
CA ALA A 139 4.03 -14.57 -14.93
C ALA A 139 3.92 -15.03 -16.39
N LYS A 140 5.03 -15.50 -16.96
CA LYS A 140 5.09 -16.01 -18.34
C LYS A 140 4.19 -17.23 -18.51
N LYS A 141 4.26 -18.21 -17.60
CA LYS A 141 3.40 -19.40 -17.59
C LYS A 141 1.93 -18.99 -17.59
N LYS A 142 1.54 -18.06 -16.70
CA LYS A 142 0.15 -17.60 -16.60
C LYS A 142 -0.34 -16.90 -17.88
N LEU A 143 0.50 -16.08 -18.51
CA LEU A 143 0.16 -15.47 -19.80
C LEU A 143 -0.07 -16.50 -20.91
N ARG A 144 0.74 -17.57 -20.96
CA ARG A 144 0.54 -18.66 -21.92
C ARG A 144 -0.78 -19.39 -21.69
N GLU A 145 -1.10 -19.71 -20.45
CA GLU A 145 -2.39 -20.34 -20.08
C GLU A 145 -3.59 -19.48 -20.50
N LEU A 146 -3.43 -18.17 -20.53
CA LEU A 146 -4.43 -17.20 -20.97
C LEU A 146 -4.46 -16.98 -22.49
N GLY A 147 -3.66 -17.72 -23.27
CA GLY A 147 -3.55 -17.57 -24.73
C GLY A 147 -2.91 -16.24 -25.18
N LYS A 148 -2.20 -15.55 -24.28
CA LYS A 148 -1.43 -14.36 -24.61
C LYS A 148 -0.01 -14.78 -24.99
N VAL A 149 0.17 -15.16 -26.25
CA VAL A 149 1.45 -15.58 -26.82
C VAL A 149 2.45 -14.42 -26.74
N ASP A 150 3.74 -14.75 -26.55
CA ASP A 150 4.91 -13.91 -26.21
C ASP A 150 5.15 -12.63 -27.08
N GLU A 151 4.28 -12.31 -28.04
CA GLU A 151 4.40 -11.15 -28.93
C GLU A 151 4.04 -9.85 -28.20
N GLY A 152 4.98 -9.32 -27.43
CA GLY A 152 5.00 -7.92 -26.99
C GLY A 152 4.53 -7.64 -25.56
N ALA A 153 4.25 -8.66 -24.74
CA ALA A 153 4.00 -8.47 -23.31
C ALA A 153 5.31 -8.11 -22.59
N ASN A 154 5.65 -6.83 -22.54
CA ASN A 154 6.79 -6.36 -21.74
C ASN A 154 6.46 -6.49 -20.25
N LEU A 155 6.85 -7.64 -19.68
CA LEU A 155 6.67 -7.97 -18.26
C LEU A 155 7.47 -7.08 -17.31
N TRP A 156 8.41 -6.27 -17.79
CA TRP A 156 9.21 -5.38 -16.94
C TRP A 156 8.76 -3.91 -17.01
N GLY A 157 7.89 -3.60 -17.98
CA GLY A 157 7.39 -2.25 -18.24
C GLY A 157 8.37 -1.37 -19.01
N ARG A 158 7.94 -0.14 -19.30
CA ARG A 158 8.69 0.81 -20.15
C ARG A 158 9.82 1.56 -19.42
N LYS A 159 9.94 1.43 -18.11
CA LYS A 159 10.91 2.18 -17.30
C LYS A 159 11.57 1.28 -16.26
N ARG A 160 12.90 1.27 -16.31
CA ARG A 160 13.88 0.65 -15.41
C ARG A 160 14.07 -0.85 -15.65
N LYS A 161 15.00 -1.17 -16.57
CA LYS A 161 16.06 -2.11 -16.22
C LYS A 161 16.65 -1.54 -14.92
N LEU A 162 16.29 -2.10 -13.79
CA LEU A 162 17.25 -2.10 -12.70
C LEU A 162 18.39 -2.95 -13.24
N ASP A 163 19.61 -2.43 -13.18
CA ASP A 163 20.84 -3.18 -13.50
C ASP A 163 21.09 -4.27 -12.45
N ILE A 164 20.03 -5.00 -12.08
CA ILE A 164 20.15 -6.38 -11.67
C ILE A 164 20.56 -7.08 -12.97
N VAL A 165 21.87 -7.31 -13.10
CA VAL A 165 22.42 -8.20 -14.11
C VAL A 165 21.80 -9.57 -13.85
N ILE A 166 20.73 -9.88 -14.60
CA ILE A 166 20.18 -11.23 -14.75
C ILE A 166 20.92 -11.88 -15.90
#